data_AF-A0A6A5XM88-F1
#
_entry.id   AF-A0A6A5XM88-F1
#
_cell.length_a   1.000
_cell.length_b   1.000
_cell.length_c   1.000
_cell.angle_alpha   90.00
_cell.angle_beta   90.00
_cell.angle_gamma   90.00
#
_symmetry.space_group_name_H-M   'P 1'
#
loop_
_entity.id
_entity.type
_entity.pdbx_description
1 polymer ?
#
loop_
_entity_poly.entity_id
_entity_poly.type
_entity_poly.pdbx_seq_one_letter_code
_entity_poly.pdbx_strand_id
1 'polypeptide(L)'
;MNALGSSKGNCSSKNALIRRSWSRISDDDRKDYLSAIGCINRRLQNTIHDEGPTIHTDALRFRIDDFVLVHTEWSYLSLFSGTYFHWHRWFLHLYETALRDECGYTGTLPYWDFSEYADDITTDPIFSGDSVSMGGNGAAKSHGWVRVNYFDEKFMVPPGDGGGCVSTPLENYTARLGLPLVYDTDTAKTTDHPWPTYDAAGYVAIVKNNGYDWNDRCITRDLSPWIGQLLEASRIEYDLSCPDFECLMNRINGLEPAYRYIQNLVNTARFAVGGLQLDPLTAPNDPIFWLIQSNIDRLFSVWQGQDLEARVNQTAGKHNPWNRESEHPYHGDPVRLDEDLTIGPIDQIWTRSTGDFSSTIDGPLLCYYYDSH
;
A
#
# COMPACT_ATOMS: atom_id res chain seq x y z
N MET A 1 28.56 -29.78 -14.22
CA MET A 1 29.42 -28.78 -13.55
C MET A 1 29.58 -27.61 -14.50
N ASN A 2 28.96 -26.47 -14.18
CA ASN A 2 29.60 -25.16 -14.17
C ASN A 2 28.61 -24.10 -13.66
N ALA A 3 28.91 -23.63 -12.45
CA ALA A 3 28.60 -22.34 -11.86
C ALA A 3 27.13 -21.85 -11.90
N LEU A 4 26.35 -22.30 -10.91
CA LEU A 4 25.48 -21.38 -10.16
C LEU A 4 26.40 -20.36 -9.48
N GLY A 5 26.79 -19.33 -10.22
CA GLY A 5 27.47 -18.18 -9.68
C GLY A 5 26.48 -17.41 -8.80
N SER A 6 26.62 -17.55 -7.49
CA SER A 6 26.12 -16.58 -6.52
C SER A 6 26.65 -15.19 -6.90
N SER A 7 25.89 -14.42 -7.66
CA SER A 7 26.10 -12.97 -7.69
C SER A 7 25.62 -12.45 -6.35
N LYS A 8 26.52 -12.39 -5.37
CA LYS A 8 26.34 -11.44 -4.26
C LYS A 8 25.99 -10.10 -4.89
N GLY A 9 24.81 -9.58 -4.61
CA GLY A 9 24.40 -8.28 -5.11
C GLY A 9 25.46 -7.23 -4.79
N ASN A 10 25.60 -6.25 -5.67
CA ASN A 10 26.56 -5.14 -5.53
C ASN A 10 26.21 -4.18 -4.37
N CYS A 11 25.32 -4.56 -3.43
CA CYS A 11 24.89 -3.66 -2.39
C CYS A 11 26.00 -3.42 -1.35
N SER A 12 26.19 -2.16 -1.01
CA SER A 12 27.21 -1.70 -0.06
C SER A 12 26.77 -0.39 0.58
N SER A 13 27.44 0.00 1.67
CA SER A 13 27.21 1.31 2.30
C SER A 13 27.49 2.52 1.38
N LYS A 14 28.14 2.32 0.23
CA LYS A 14 28.46 3.40 -0.73
C LYS A 14 27.36 3.64 -1.76
N ASN A 15 26.49 2.66 -2.02
CA ASN A 15 25.46 2.73 -3.05
C ASN A 15 24.06 2.37 -2.55
N ALA A 16 23.91 1.96 -1.29
CA ALA A 16 22.61 1.76 -0.69
C ALA A 16 21.85 3.09 -0.59
N LEU A 17 20.65 3.10 -1.14
CA LEU A 17 19.71 4.22 -1.04
C LEU A 17 19.18 4.33 0.39
N ILE A 18 18.90 5.55 0.85
CA ILE A 18 18.45 5.82 2.22
C ILE A 18 17.03 6.39 2.17
N ARG A 19 16.03 5.61 2.57
CA ARG A 19 14.64 6.06 2.66
C ARG A 19 14.39 6.73 4.03
N ARG A 20 13.73 7.89 4.02
CA ARG A 20 13.57 8.77 5.19
C ARG A 20 12.12 9.12 5.47
N SER A 21 11.79 9.43 6.73
CA SER A 21 10.47 9.95 7.08
C SER A 21 10.20 11.25 6.35
N TRP A 22 8.97 11.42 5.84
CA TRP A 22 8.51 12.66 5.20
C TRP A 22 8.74 13.89 6.08
N SER A 23 8.53 13.77 7.39
CA SER A 23 8.70 14.87 8.33
C SER A 23 10.16 15.34 8.46
N ARG A 24 11.12 14.47 8.09
CA ARG A 24 12.57 14.67 8.28
C ARG A 24 13.34 14.99 7.01
N ILE A 25 12.71 14.89 5.84
CA ILE A 25 13.32 15.33 4.57
C ILE A 25 13.11 16.83 4.36
N SER A 26 13.99 17.45 3.57
CA SER A 26 13.91 18.88 3.29
C SER A 26 12.72 19.21 2.39
N ASP A 27 12.26 20.46 2.43
CA ASP A 27 11.20 20.92 1.50
C ASP A 27 11.62 20.80 0.03
N ASP A 28 12.92 20.87 -0.27
CA ASP A 28 13.40 20.69 -1.64
C ASP A 28 13.35 19.22 -2.07
N ASP A 29 13.63 18.28 -1.17
CA ASP A 29 13.44 16.84 -1.41
C ASP A 29 11.96 16.50 -1.57
N ARG A 30 11.08 17.11 -0.76
CA ARG A 30 9.61 16.97 -0.89
C ARG A 30 9.16 17.47 -2.26
N LYS A 31 9.63 18.63 -2.72
CA LYS A 31 9.32 19.16 -4.06
C LYS A 31 9.83 18.25 -5.17
N ASP A 32 11.03 17.69 -5.04
CA ASP A 32 11.58 16.75 -6.04
C ASP A 32 10.68 15.51 -6.17
N TYR A 33 10.27 14.93 -5.03
CA TYR A 33 9.32 13.83 -5.01
C TYR A 33 7.96 14.22 -5.59
N LEU A 34 7.39 15.36 -5.19
CA LEU A 34 6.12 15.88 -5.70
C LEU A 34 6.14 16.11 -7.22
N SER A 35 7.27 16.58 -7.76
CA SER A 35 7.49 16.73 -9.21
C SER A 35 7.45 15.37 -9.91
N ALA A 36 8.14 14.37 -9.37
CA ALA A 36 8.18 13.01 -9.92
C ALA A 36 6.80 12.34 -9.90
N ILE A 37 6.06 12.44 -8.78
CA ILE A 37 4.69 11.88 -8.73
C ILE A 37 3.75 12.62 -9.68
N GLY A 38 3.95 13.93 -9.91
CA GLY A 38 3.19 14.70 -10.89
C GLY A 38 3.45 14.23 -12.31
N CYS A 39 4.67 13.79 -12.61
CA CYS A 39 5.02 13.18 -13.88
C CYS A 39 4.33 11.82 -14.09
N ILE A 40 4.41 10.88 -13.15
CA ILE A 40 3.83 9.54 -13.31
C ILE A 40 2.28 9.56 -13.32
N ASN A 41 1.67 10.53 -12.64
CA ASN A 41 0.21 10.63 -12.54
C ASN A 41 -0.46 11.39 -13.70
N ARG A 42 0.28 12.23 -14.44
CA ARG A 42 -0.32 13.21 -15.34
C ARG A 42 0.43 13.43 -16.66
N ARG A 43 1.63 12.87 -16.83
CA ARG A 43 2.45 13.10 -18.02
C ARG A 43 2.79 11.80 -18.75
N LEU A 44 3.28 10.80 -18.02
CA LEU A 44 3.64 9.52 -18.63
C LEU A 44 2.38 8.73 -18.96
N GLN A 45 2.20 8.36 -20.23
CA GLN A 45 1.09 7.52 -20.68
C GLN A 45 1.21 6.12 -20.11
N ASN A 46 0.07 5.47 -19.81
CA ASN A 46 0.02 4.06 -19.43
C ASN A 46 0.74 3.17 -20.47
N THR A 47 1.30 2.05 -20.01
CA THR A 47 1.96 1.06 -20.87
C THR A 47 1.18 -0.22 -21.05
N ILE A 48 0.24 -0.50 -20.15
CA ILE A 48 -0.67 -1.63 -20.33
C ILE A 48 -1.70 -1.21 -21.35
N HIS A 49 -1.66 -1.87 -22.51
CA HIS A 49 -2.62 -1.72 -23.59
C HIS A 49 -3.42 -3.03 -23.72
N ASP A 50 -4.67 -2.90 -24.15
CA ASP A 50 -5.77 -3.88 -24.10
C ASP A 50 -5.55 -5.14 -24.99
N GLU A 51 -4.45 -5.87 -24.80
CA GLU A 51 -4.04 -6.99 -25.67
C GLU A 51 -4.00 -8.38 -24.97
N GLY A 52 -4.51 -8.49 -23.74
CA GLY A 52 -4.60 -9.76 -23.00
C GLY A 52 -6.04 -10.28 -22.86
N PRO A 53 -6.27 -11.60 -22.80
CA PRO A 53 -7.62 -12.19 -22.72
C PRO A 53 -8.34 -12.01 -21.37
N THR A 54 -7.78 -11.28 -20.41
CA THR A 54 -8.24 -11.28 -19.01
C THR A 54 -8.58 -9.91 -18.41
N ILE A 55 -8.16 -8.79 -19.01
CA ILE A 55 -8.41 -7.45 -18.45
C ILE A 55 -8.78 -6.51 -19.60
N HIS A 56 -10.03 -6.03 -19.58
CA HIS A 56 -10.53 -5.03 -20.53
C HIS A 56 -10.87 -3.76 -19.76
N THR A 57 -10.06 -2.71 -19.89
CA THR A 57 -10.40 -1.40 -19.32
C THR A 57 -9.87 -0.26 -20.17
N ASP A 58 -10.78 0.62 -20.58
CA ASP A 58 -10.46 1.89 -21.25
C ASP A 58 -10.18 3.03 -20.25
N ALA A 59 -10.12 2.73 -18.94
CA ALA A 59 -9.96 3.75 -17.90
C ALA A 59 -8.51 4.20 -17.70
N LEU A 60 -7.52 3.39 -18.09
CA LEU A 60 -6.10 3.71 -17.93
C LEU A 60 -5.68 4.85 -18.84
N ARG A 61 -4.91 5.81 -18.31
CA ARG A 61 -4.35 6.93 -19.10
C ARG A 61 -2.91 7.25 -18.80
N PHE A 62 -2.50 7.10 -17.55
CA PHE A 62 -1.16 7.44 -17.11
C PHE A 62 -0.46 6.23 -16.47
N ARG A 63 0.87 6.27 -16.39
CA ARG A 63 1.66 5.15 -15.83
C ARG A 63 1.21 4.76 -14.43
N ILE A 64 0.74 5.70 -13.61
CA ILE A 64 0.20 5.36 -12.29
C ILE A 64 -0.98 4.38 -12.38
N ASP A 65 -1.80 4.48 -13.43
CA ASP A 65 -2.97 3.63 -13.60
C ASP A 65 -2.55 2.17 -13.85
N ASP A 66 -1.37 1.93 -14.46
CA ASP A 66 -0.81 0.57 -14.61
C ASP A 66 -0.56 -0.07 -13.23
N PHE A 67 0.00 0.70 -12.29
CA PHE A 67 0.26 0.25 -10.93
C PHE A 67 -1.05 0.01 -10.16
N VAL A 68 -2.03 0.91 -10.29
CA VAL A 68 -3.35 0.76 -9.66
C VAL A 68 -4.06 -0.48 -10.20
N LEU A 69 -4.00 -0.72 -11.51
CA LEU A 69 -4.58 -1.90 -12.13
C LEU A 69 -3.94 -3.18 -11.58
N VAL A 70 -2.61 -3.25 -11.60
CA VAL A 70 -1.88 -4.41 -11.09
C VAL A 70 -2.20 -4.70 -9.62
N HIS A 71 -2.25 -3.66 -8.78
CA HIS A 71 -2.61 -3.82 -7.37
C HIS A 71 -4.04 -4.36 -7.20
N THR A 72 -4.96 -3.96 -8.09
CA THR A 72 -6.35 -4.43 -8.09
C THR A 72 -6.44 -5.90 -8.50
N GLU A 73 -5.84 -6.26 -9.63
CA GLU A 73 -5.88 -7.59 -10.25
C GLU A 73 -5.18 -8.65 -9.40
N TRP A 74 -3.98 -8.35 -8.92
CA TRP A 74 -3.19 -9.25 -8.08
C TRP A 74 -3.43 -9.05 -6.59
N SER A 75 -4.57 -8.48 -6.20
CA SER A 75 -4.86 -8.20 -4.80
C SER A 75 -4.94 -9.43 -3.90
N TYR A 76 -5.12 -10.62 -4.45
CA TYR A 76 -5.01 -11.88 -3.70
C TYR A 76 -3.58 -12.17 -3.22
N LEU A 77 -2.57 -11.60 -3.89
CA LEU A 77 -1.17 -11.60 -3.46
C LEU A 77 -0.82 -10.34 -2.66
N SER A 78 -1.44 -9.20 -2.97
CA SER A 78 -1.13 -7.94 -2.31
C SER A 78 -1.94 -7.69 -1.04
N LEU A 79 -3.00 -8.44 -0.72
CA LEU A 79 -3.84 -8.19 0.46
C LEU A 79 -4.11 -9.47 1.25
N PHE A 80 -3.97 -9.37 2.58
CA PHE A 80 -4.32 -10.43 3.54
C PHE A 80 -3.66 -11.81 3.28
N SER A 81 -2.51 -11.83 2.63
CA SER A 81 -1.80 -13.04 2.17
C SER A 81 -0.42 -13.19 2.81
N GLY A 82 0.17 -14.37 2.71
CA GLY A 82 1.57 -14.63 3.09
C GLY A 82 2.60 -13.90 2.22
N THR A 83 2.21 -13.50 1.01
CA THR A 83 3.07 -12.77 0.07
C THR A 83 3.06 -11.26 0.29
N TYR A 84 2.17 -10.73 1.13
CA TYR A 84 1.93 -9.30 1.34
C TYR A 84 3.19 -8.43 1.37
N PHE A 85 4.11 -8.73 2.30
CA PHE A 85 5.32 -7.94 2.51
C PHE A 85 6.27 -8.00 1.31
N HIS A 86 6.50 -9.21 0.78
CA HIS A 86 7.38 -9.43 -0.37
C HIS A 86 6.82 -8.76 -1.64
N TRP A 87 5.52 -8.90 -1.87
CA TRP A 87 4.82 -8.30 -3.01
C TRP A 87 4.88 -6.77 -2.94
N HIS A 88 4.55 -6.17 -1.79
CA HIS A 88 4.61 -4.72 -1.62
C HIS A 88 6.03 -4.17 -1.71
N ARG A 89 7.03 -4.91 -1.23
CA ARG A 89 8.43 -4.52 -1.38
C ARG A 89 8.85 -4.46 -2.85
N TRP A 90 8.47 -5.45 -3.65
CA TRP A 90 8.70 -5.42 -5.10
C TRP A 90 7.92 -4.27 -5.77
N PHE A 91 6.65 -4.10 -5.41
CA PHE A 91 5.78 -3.06 -5.93
C PHE A 91 6.36 -1.65 -5.69
N LEU A 92 6.82 -1.38 -4.47
CA LEU A 92 7.51 -0.14 -4.11
C LEU A 92 8.82 0.05 -4.87
N HIS A 93 9.60 -1.01 -5.06
CA HIS A 93 10.83 -0.96 -5.85
C HIS A 93 10.55 -0.60 -7.32
N LEU A 94 9.52 -1.18 -7.94
CA LEU A 94 9.12 -0.84 -9.31
C LEU A 94 8.60 0.59 -9.41
N TYR A 95 7.81 1.04 -8.41
CA TYR A 95 7.32 2.41 -8.35
C TYR A 95 8.48 3.41 -8.24
N GLU A 96 9.43 3.18 -7.32
CA GLU A 96 10.63 3.99 -7.19
C GLU A 96 11.45 4.00 -8.48
N THR A 97 11.62 2.84 -9.12
CA THR A 97 12.34 2.72 -10.39
C THR A 97 11.65 3.53 -11.49
N ALA A 98 10.33 3.45 -11.62
CA ALA A 98 9.57 4.25 -12.58
C ALA A 98 9.71 5.76 -12.32
N LEU A 99 9.65 6.19 -11.05
CA LEU A 99 9.90 7.60 -10.71
C LEU A 99 11.30 8.06 -11.13
N ARG A 100 12.33 7.25 -10.89
CA ARG A 100 13.73 7.61 -11.16
C ARG A 100 14.05 7.56 -12.65
N ASP A 101 13.67 6.47 -13.31
CA ASP A 101 14.06 6.20 -14.70
C ASP A 101 13.15 6.91 -15.72
N GLU A 102 11.85 7.07 -15.42
CA GLU A 102 10.88 7.64 -16.35
C GLU A 102 10.51 9.09 -16.02
N CYS A 103 10.64 9.50 -14.75
CA CYS A 103 10.31 10.86 -14.29
C CYS A 103 11.52 11.68 -13.84
N GLY A 104 12.73 11.12 -13.90
CA GLY A 104 13.96 11.82 -13.55
C GLY A 104 14.11 12.12 -12.05
N TYR A 105 13.38 11.39 -11.19
CA TYR A 105 13.52 11.53 -9.74
C TYR A 105 14.94 11.15 -9.31
N THR A 106 15.58 11.99 -8.49
CA THR A 106 16.95 11.72 -8.04
C THR A 106 17.04 11.25 -6.59
N GLY A 107 15.99 11.49 -5.82
CA GLY A 107 15.86 11.02 -4.45
C GLY A 107 15.49 9.54 -4.32
N THR A 108 14.89 9.24 -3.17
CA THR A 108 14.48 7.90 -2.72
C THR A 108 13.09 7.98 -2.12
N LEU A 109 12.30 6.90 -2.16
CA LEU A 109 10.96 6.92 -1.59
C LEU A 109 10.96 7.39 -0.12
N PRO A 110 10.21 8.47 0.20
CA PRO A 110 9.94 8.80 1.59
C PRO A 110 8.90 7.83 2.16
N TYR A 111 8.80 7.79 3.49
CA TYR A 111 7.74 7.07 4.18
C TYR A 111 6.98 7.99 5.15
N TRP A 112 5.74 7.63 5.47
CA TRP A 112 4.97 8.31 6.51
C TRP A 112 5.16 7.57 7.83
N ASP A 113 5.95 8.12 8.75
CA ASP A 113 6.09 7.51 10.07
C ASP A 113 4.81 7.72 10.88
N PHE A 114 4.05 6.65 11.07
CA PHE A 114 2.75 6.75 11.74
C PHE A 114 2.82 7.26 13.19
N SER A 115 3.97 7.10 13.86
CA SER A 115 4.12 7.42 15.27
C SER A 115 4.47 8.88 15.57
N GLU A 116 4.98 9.62 14.58
CA GLU A 116 5.54 10.96 14.82
C GLU A 116 4.49 12.00 15.23
N TYR A 117 3.27 11.85 14.70
CA TYR A 117 2.14 12.76 14.94
C TYR A 117 0.85 12.01 15.30
N ALA A 118 0.96 10.83 15.92
CA ALA A 118 -0.20 9.97 16.21
C ALA A 118 -1.27 10.65 17.09
N ASP A 119 -0.87 11.54 18.01
CA ASP A 119 -1.81 12.28 18.88
C ASP A 119 -2.85 13.08 18.07
N ASP A 120 -2.41 13.66 16.95
CA ASP A 120 -3.26 14.35 15.97
C ASP A 120 -2.57 14.39 14.60
N ILE A 121 -2.96 13.44 13.74
CA ILE A 121 -2.42 13.31 12.37
C ILE A 121 -2.70 14.55 11.51
N THR A 122 -3.67 15.39 11.85
CA THR A 122 -3.95 16.62 11.06
C THR A 122 -2.87 17.67 11.23
N THR A 123 -2.01 17.51 12.25
CA THR A 123 -0.84 18.35 12.49
C THR A 123 0.43 17.83 11.80
N ASP A 124 0.39 16.63 11.20
CA ASP A 124 1.52 16.06 10.49
C ASP A 124 1.85 16.90 9.23
N PRO A 125 3.12 17.32 9.02
CA PRO A 125 3.54 18.06 7.84
C PRO A 125 3.21 17.37 6.51
N ILE A 126 2.99 16.06 6.50
CA ILE A 126 2.54 15.33 5.30
C ILE A 126 1.12 15.71 4.86
N PHE A 127 0.30 16.20 5.81
CA PHE A 127 -1.10 16.57 5.63
C PHE A 127 -1.37 18.07 5.80
N SER A 128 -0.33 18.92 5.77
CA SER A 128 -0.48 20.38 5.97
C SER A 128 -1.28 21.10 4.88
N GLY A 129 -1.46 20.47 3.71
CA GLY A 129 -2.16 21.05 2.56
C GLY A 129 -1.41 22.19 1.86
N ASP A 130 -0.10 22.34 2.11
CA ASP A 130 0.75 23.31 1.44
C ASP A 130 1.39 22.74 0.16
N SER A 131 2.25 23.52 -0.49
CA SER A 131 2.88 23.12 -1.76
C SER A 131 3.96 22.04 -1.65
N VAL A 132 4.35 21.68 -0.43
CA VAL A 132 5.37 20.67 -0.13
C VAL A 132 4.80 19.50 0.66
N SER A 133 3.48 19.39 0.81
CA SER A 133 2.80 18.28 1.49
C SER A 133 2.27 17.25 0.49
N MET A 134 1.80 16.11 0.99
CA MET A 134 1.09 15.11 0.19
C MET A 134 -0.40 15.43 0.09
N GLY A 135 -0.76 16.71 0.00
CA GLY A 135 -2.13 17.17 0.17
C GLY A 135 -2.45 17.48 1.63
N GLY A 136 -3.72 17.76 1.90
CA GLY A 136 -4.23 17.86 3.25
C GLY A 136 -5.49 17.02 3.42
N ASN A 137 -6.39 17.48 4.28
CA ASN A 137 -7.73 16.92 4.35
C ASN A 137 -8.51 17.17 3.04
N GLY A 138 -9.54 16.36 2.79
CA GLY A 138 -10.51 16.64 1.75
C GLY A 138 -11.34 17.89 2.07
N ALA A 139 -11.92 18.52 1.06
CA ALA A 139 -12.87 19.61 1.24
C ALA A 139 -13.99 19.18 2.20
N ALA A 140 -14.35 20.07 3.14
CA ALA A 140 -15.31 19.76 4.18
C ALA A 140 -16.66 19.31 3.60
N LYS A 141 -17.14 18.17 4.08
CA LYS A 141 -18.41 17.56 3.68
C LYS A 141 -19.04 16.91 4.91
N SER A 142 -20.20 17.40 5.33
CA SER A 142 -20.92 16.77 6.42
C SER A 142 -21.44 15.38 5.99
N HIS A 143 -21.13 14.36 6.77
CA HIS A 143 -21.63 13.00 6.59
C HIS A 143 -21.68 12.24 7.92
N GLY A 144 -22.39 11.11 7.92
CA GLY A 144 -22.40 10.19 9.06
C GLY A 144 -21.21 9.22 9.06
N TRP A 145 -21.29 8.21 9.91
CA TRP A 145 -20.29 7.13 9.98
C TRP A 145 -20.19 6.36 8.68
N VAL A 146 -19.01 5.80 8.38
CA VAL A 146 -18.84 4.81 7.32
C VAL A 146 -18.69 3.44 7.96
N ARG A 147 -19.52 2.47 7.53
CA ARG A 147 -19.36 1.07 7.87
C ARG A 147 -18.61 0.38 6.75
N VAL A 148 -17.47 -0.19 7.10
CA VAL A 148 -16.66 -1.04 6.23
C VAL A 148 -16.98 -2.51 6.56
N ASN A 149 -17.47 -3.24 5.56
CA ASN A 149 -17.78 -4.67 5.70
C ASN A 149 -16.53 -5.53 5.43
N TYR A 150 -15.71 -5.73 6.45
CA TYR A 150 -14.48 -6.49 6.38
C TYR A 150 -14.76 -8.00 6.55
N PHE A 151 -15.22 -8.66 5.48
CA PHE A 151 -15.59 -10.09 5.50
C PHE A 151 -16.67 -10.38 6.55
N ASP A 152 -16.33 -11.14 7.60
CA ASP A 152 -17.21 -11.45 8.72
C ASP A 152 -17.16 -10.40 9.84
N GLU A 153 -16.24 -9.44 9.76
CA GLU A 153 -16.10 -8.32 10.68
C GLU A 153 -16.66 -7.01 10.07
N LYS A 154 -16.88 -6.03 10.94
CA LYS A 154 -17.38 -4.70 10.56
C LYS A 154 -16.59 -3.64 11.29
N PHE A 155 -15.97 -2.73 10.55
CA PHE A 155 -15.29 -1.57 11.10
C PHE A 155 -16.13 -0.32 10.91
N MET A 156 -16.20 0.49 11.95
CA MET A 156 -16.92 1.76 11.95
C MET A 156 -15.89 2.90 11.91
N VAL A 157 -15.92 3.68 10.83
CA VAL A 157 -15.08 4.86 10.65
C VAL A 157 -15.93 6.09 11.03
N PRO A 158 -15.54 6.85 12.07
CA PRO A 158 -16.24 8.08 12.41
C PRO A 158 -16.03 9.13 11.33
N PRO A 159 -16.99 10.07 11.15
CA PRO A 159 -16.79 11.19 10.26
C PRO A 159 -15.67 12.10 10.79
N GLY A 160 -14.76 12.50 9.91
CA GLY A 160 -13.82 13.59 10.14
C GLY A 160 -14.39 14.93 9.66
N ASP A 161 -13.50 15.92 9.53
CA ASP A 161 -13.86 17.27 9.05
C ASP A 161 -13.74 17.42 7.52
N GLY A 162 -13.45 16.32 6.81
CA GLY A 162 -13.20 16.28 5.37
C GLY A 162 -14.32 15.59 4.60
N GLY A 163 -13.95 14.61 3.78
CA GLY A 163 -14.85 13.78 2.97
C GLY A 163 -14.97 14.20 1.51
N GLY A 164 -14.51 15.40 1.15
CA GLY A 164 -14.46 15.88 -0.22
C GLY A 164 -13.10 15.69 -0.90
N CYS A 165 -12.91 16.40 -2.01
CA CYS A 165 -11.66 16.36 -2.78
C CYS A 165 -10.48 16.97 -2.03
N VAL A 166 -9.31 16.36 -2.14
CA VAL A 166 -8.04 16.97 -1.72
C VAL A 166 -7.71 18.15 -2.64
N SER A 167 -7.10 19.20 -2.07
CA SER A 167 -6.64 20.38 -2.81
C SER A 167 -5.12 20.33 -3.02
N THR A 168 -4.41 21.43 -2.78
CA THR A 168 -2.96 21.59 -3.00
C THR A 168 -2.11 20.52 -2.32
N PRO A 169 -1.07 19.97 -3.00
CA PRO A 169 -0.70 20.15 -4.42
C PRO A 169 -1.33 19.09 -5.36
N LEU A 170 -2.33 18.35 -4.88
CA LEU A 170 -2.90 17.18 -5.53
C LEU A 170 -4.25 17.44 -6.21
N GLU A 171 -4.71 18.68 -6.32
CA GLU A 171 -6.07 19.03 -6.81
C GLU A 171 -6.35 18.57 -8.24
N ASN A 172 -5.29 18.36 -9.02
CA ASN A 172 -5.35 17.93 -10.42
C ASN A 172 -5.05 16.43 -10.61
N TYR A 173 -4.98 15.66 -9.52
CA TYR A 173 -4.78 14.22 -9.58
C TYR A 173 -6.14 13.53 -9.67
N THR A 174 -6.21 12.48 -10.47
CA THR A 174 -7.47 11.82 -10.80
C THR A 174 -7.37 10.36 -10.44
N ALA A 175 -8.27 9.89 -9.58
CA ALA A 175 -8.52 8.48 -9.40
C ALA A 175 -9.38 7.98 -10.57
N ARG A 176 -8.94 6.94 -11.28
CA ARG A 176 -9.63 6.42 -12.49
C ARG A 176 -10.28 5.07 -12.30
N LEU A 177 -9.66 4.22 -11.50
CA LEU A 177 -10.17 2.90 -11.16
C LEU A 177 -10.89 2.92 -9.80
N GLY A 178 -11.68 1.89 -9.54
CA GLY A 178 -12.32 1.65 -8.26
C GLY A 178 -13.64 2.37 -8.06
N LEU A 179 -14.26 2.11 -6.91
CA LEU A 179 -15.59 2.59 -6.59
C LEU A 179 -15.52 3.86 -5.75
N PRO A 180 -16.30 4.91 -6.08
CA PRO A 180 -16.32 6.11 -5.28
C PRO A 180 -17.04 5.84 -3.96
N LEU A 181 -16.49 6.33 -2.86
CA LEU A 181 -17.23 6.42 -1.60
C LEU A 181 -18.31 7.50 -1.73
N VAL A 182 -19.57 7.08 -1.66
CA VAL A 182 -20.73 7.97 -1.73
C VAL A 182 -21.42 7.98 -0.38
N TYR A 183 -21.24 9.07 0.36
CA TYR A 183 -21.93 9.27 1.63
C TYR A 183 -23.44 9.36 1.48
N ASP A 184 -24.17 8.84 2.47
CA ASP A 184 -25.60 9.05 2.61
C ASP A 184 -25.90 10.56 2.75
N THR A 185 -26.97 10.99 2.08
CA THR A 185 -27.45 12.38 2.13
C THR A 185 -27.98 12.77 3.52
N ASP A 186 -28.41 11.80 4.32
CA ASP A 186 -28.81 11.98 5.71
C ASP A 186 -27.60 11.72 6.62
N THR A 187 -27.05 12.80 7.18
CA THR A 187 -25.88 12.75 8.08
C THR A 187 -26.09 11.93 9.35
N ALA A 188 -27.34 11.63 9.73
CA ALA A 188 -27.64 10.74 10.85
C ALA A 188 -27.46 9.26 10.50
N LYS A 189 -27.36 8.92 9.20
CA LYS A 189 -27.22 7.53 8.74
C LYS A 189 -25.77 7.13 8.56
N THR A 190 -25.54 5.84 8.78
CA THR A 190 -24.29 5.18 8.41
C THR A 190 -24.28 4.87 6.93
N THR A 191 -23.21 5.25 6.24
CA THR A 191 -22.93 4.84 4.86
C THR A 191 -22.27 3.47 4.86
N ASP A 192 -22.83 2.51 4.13
CA ASP A 192 -22.16 1.22 3.93
C ASP A 192 -21.18 1.33 2.74
N HIS A 193 -19.88 1.15 3.00
CA HIS A 193 -18.87 1.06 1.95
C HIS A 193 -18.53 -0.41 1.69
N PRO A 194 -18.85 -0.95 0.50
CA PRO A 194 -18.55 -2.34 0.19
C PRO A 194 -17.05 -2.51 0.10
N TRP A 195 -16.56 -3.57 0.73
CA TRP A 195 -15.18 -3.99 0.62
C TRP A 195 -15.04 -5.11 -0.40
N PRO A 196 -13.84 -5.30 -0.96
CA PRO A 196 -13.59 -6.36 -1.93
C PRO A 196 -13.97 -7.71 -1.36
N THR A 197 -14.75 -8.45 -2.14
CA THR A 197 -14.95 -9.87 -1.94
C THR A 197 -14.13 -10.63 -2.97
N TYR A 198 -13.76 -11.86 -2.64
CA TYR A 198 -13.06 -12.77 -3.55
C TYR A 198 -13.99 -13.93 -3.91
N ASP A 199 -13.90 -14.39 -5.15
CA ASP A 199 -14.57 -15.63 -5.56
C ASP A 199 -13.78 -16.86 -5.08
N ALA A 200 -14.36 -18.05 -5.30
CA ALA A 200 -13.75 -19.33 -4.89
C ALA A 200 -12.43 -19.67 -5.62
N ALA A 201 -12.05 -18.87 -6.62
CA ALA A 201 -10.76 -18.97 -7.30
C ALA A 201 -9.77 -17.92 -6.79
N GLY A 202 -10.14 -17.13 -5.78
CA GLY A 202 -9.32 -16.06 -5.20
C GLY A 202 -9.25 -14.80 -6.04
N TYR A 203 -10.03 -14.67 -7.12
CA TYR A 203 -10.08 -13.43 -7.90
C TYR A 203 -11.04 -12.45 -7.25
N VAL A 204 -10.74 -11.15 -7.39
CA VAL A 204 -11.61 -10.10 -6.86
C VAL A 204 -12.98 -10.20 -7.54
N ALA A 205 -14.03 -10.46 -6.77
CA ALA A 205 -15.39 -10.54 -7.29
C ALA A 205 -15.97 -9.16 -7.70
N ILE A 206 -15.19 -8.07 -7.56
CA ILE A 206 -15.51 -6.72 -8.06
C ILE A 206 -15.51 -6.66 -9.60
N VAL A 207 -15.09 -7.71 -10.31
CA VAL A 207 -15.34 -7.90 -11.75
C VAL A 207 -16.85 -7.81 -12.10
N LYS A 208 -17.77 -7.89 -11.14
CA LYS A 208 -19.22 -7.71 -11.37
C LYS A 208 -19.78 -6.28 -11.18
N ASN A 209 -19.00 -5.31 -10.68
CA ASN A 209 -19.51 -4.00 -10.24
C ASN A 209 -18.77 -2.78 -10.84
N ASN A 210 -18.50 -2.74 -12.16
CA ASN A 210 -18.04 -1.52 -12.86
C ASN A 210 -16.72 -0.88 -12.34
N GLY A 211 -15.93 -1.56 -11.50
CA GLY A 211 -14.71 -0.99 -10.89
C GLY A 211 -13.57 -0.70 -11.90
N TYR A 212 -13.69 -1.27 -13.09
CA TYR A 212 -12.81 -1.07 -14.24
C TYR A 212 -13.40 -0.12 -15.30
N ASP A 213 -14.63 0.34 -15.08
CA ASP A 213 -15.26 1.31 -15.97
C ASP A 213 -14.64 2.69 -15.75
N TRP A 214 -14.81 3.56 -16.75
CA TRP A 214 -14.40 4.95 -16.67
C TRP A 214 -15.05 5.66 -15.46
N ASN A 215 -14.23 6.06 -14.47
CA ASN A 215 -14.69 6.71 -13.25
C ASN A 215 -13.73 7.79 -12.74
N ASP A 216 -13.42 8.75 -13.62
CA ASP A 216 -12.59 9.91 -13.28
C ASP A 216 -13.19 10.73 -12.14
N ARG A 217 -12.41 10.86 -11.08
CA ARG A 217 -12.77 11.68 -9.91
C ARG A 217 -11.53 12.21 -9.22
N CYS A 218 -11.71 13.25 -8.42
CA CYS A 218 -10.65 13.73 -7.53
C CYS A 218 -10.29 12.66 -6.49
N ILE A 219 -9.09 12.76 -5.92
CA ILE A 219 -8.74 12.03 -4.70
C ILE A 219 -9.54 12.62 -3.54
N THR A 220 -10.15 11.78 -2.70
CA THR A 220 -10.88 12.20 -1.50
C THR A 220 -10.20 11.72 -0.23
N ARG A 221 -10.26 12.53 0.82
CA ARG A 221 -9.76 12.19 2.16
C ARG A 221 -10.70 12.69 3.23
N ASP A 222 -10.69 12.02 4.36
CA ASP A 222 -11.42 12.40 5.56
C ASP A 222 -10.55 12.07 6.78
N LEU A 223 -9.58 12.94 7.05
CA LEU A 223 -8.58 12.71 8.08
C LEU A 223 -9.27 12.53 9.44
N SER A 224 -8.96 11.44 10.12
CA SER A 224 -9.54 11.06 11.40
C SER A 224 -8.47 11.07 12.50
N PRO A 225 -8.36 12.14 13.30
CA PRO A 225 -7.50 12.16 14.49
C PRO A 225 -7.80 11.00 15.45
N TRP A 226 -9.08 10.61 15.58
CA TRP A 226 -9.49 9.54 16.46
C TRP A 226 -8.91 8.17 16.05
N ILE A 227 -8.94 7.84 14.75
CA ILE A 227 -8.27 6.62 14.27
C ILE A 227 -6.74 6.82 14.30
N GLY A 228 -6.26 8.02 13.97
CA GLY A 228 -4.85 8.38 13.99
C GLY A 228 -4.16 8.10 15.33
N GLN A 229 -4.85 8.31 16.45
CA GLN A 229 -4.34 7.98 17.79
C GLN A 229 -4.03 6.50 17.99
N LEU A 230 -4.65 5.60 17.22
CA LEU A 230 -4.34 4.17 17.25
C LEU A 230 -3.00 3.84 16.59
N LEU A 231 -2.33 4.80 15.97
CA LEU A 231 -1.00 4.68 15.36
C LEU A 231 0.14 5.05 16.32
N GLU A 232 -0.16 5.19 17.61
CA GLU A 232 0.82 5.50 18.66
C GLU A 232 1.98 4.49 18.71
N ALA A 233 3.13 4.95 19.22
CA ALA A 233 4.35 4.14 19.27
C ALA A 233 4.17 2.81 20.04
N SER A 234 3.40 2.80 21.13
CA SER A 234 3.07 1.58 21.89
C SER A 234 2.34 0.55 21.04
N ARG A 235 1.47 0.98 20.11
CA ARG A 235 0.80 0.07 19.19
C ARG A 235 1.79 -0.52 18.18
N ILE A 236 2.67 0.31 17.64
CA ILE A 236 3.72 -0.16 16.71
C ILE A 236 4.66 -1.14 17.42
N GLU A 237 5.07 -0.85 18.67
CA GLU A 237 5.88 -1.76 19.48
C GLU A 237 5.19 -3.10 19.70
N TYR A 238 3.88 -3.10 19.97
CA TYR A 238 3.09 -4.32 20.06
C TYR A 238 3.10 -5.11 18.74
N ASP A 239 2.89 -4.45 17.60
CA ASP A 239 2.90 -5.13 16.31
C ASP A 239 4.29 -5.72 16.00
N LEU A 240 5.36 -4.98 16.31
CA LEU A 240 6.76 -5.41 16.16
C LEU A 240 7.23 -6.43 17.20
N SER A 241 6.47 -6.69 18.26
CA SER A 241 6.78 -7.69 19.29
C SER A 241 6.47 -9.12 18.84
N CYS A 242 5.93 -9.31 17.64
CA CYS A 242 5.55 -10.61 17.12
C CYS A 242 6.75 -11.58 17.07
N PRO A 243 6.61 -12.81 17.57
CA PRO A 243 7.72 -13.77 17.62
C PRO A 243 8.05 -14.37 16.25
N ASP A 244 7.10 -14.38 15.32
CA ASP A 244 7.20 -15.00 14.01
C ASP A 244 6.46 -14.19 12.94
N PHE A 245 6.69 -14.55 11.67
CA PHE A 245 6.11 -13.88 10.51
C PHE A 245 4.57 -13.97 10.47
N GLU A 246 3.96 -15.07 10.93
CA GLU A 246 2.50 -15.23 10.91
C GLU A 246 1.82 -14.25 11.86
N CYS A 247 2.35 -14.11 13.08
CA CYS A 247 1.90 -13.10 14.03
C CYS A 247 2.01 -11.70 13.41
N LEU A 248 3.17 -11.36 12.84
CA LEU A 248 3.41 -10.04 12.25
C LEU A 248 2.42 -9.76 11.12
N MET A 249 2.25 -10.71 10.20
CA MET A 249 1.32 -10.61 9.08
C MET A 249 -0.11 -10.38 9.56
N ASN A 250 -0.56 -11.14 10.57
CA ASN A 250 -1.90 -10.99 11.14
C ASN A 250 -2.13 -9.61 11.78
N ARG A 251 -1.13 -9.06 12.49
CA ARG A 251 -1.23 -7.75 13.15
C ARG A 251 -1.12 -6.57 12.18
N ILE A 252 -0.29 -6.69 11.15
CA ILE A 252 -0.04 -5.59 10.21
C ILE A 252 -1.08 -5.55 9.10
N ASN A 253 -1.44 -6.69 8.52
CA ASN A 253 -2.26 -6.77 7.31
C ASN A 253 -3.31 -7.87 7.36
N GLY A 254 -3.57 -8.51 8.50
CA GLY A 254 -4.51 -9.63 8.60
C GLY A 254 -5.60 -9.41 9.62
N LEU A 255 -6.02 -10.51 10.24
CA LEU A 255 -6.90 -10.53 11.41
C LEU A 255 -6.14 -11.11 12.58
N GLU A 256 -5.99 -10.34 13.66
CA GLU A 256 -5.40 -10.87 14.88
C GLU A 256 -6.35 -11.89 15.53
N PRO A 257 -5.98 -13.19 15.61
CA PRO A 257 -6.91 -14.23 16.05
C PRO A 257 -7.39 -14.04 17.49
N ALA A 258 -6.53 -13.48 18.34
CA ALA A 258 -6.83 -13.23 19.75
C ALA A 258 -7.72 -11.99 19.96
N TYR A 259 -7.66 -11.02 19.06
CA TYR A 259 -8.29 -9.70 19.22
C TYR A 259 -8.87 -9.20 17.89
N ARG A 260 -9.90 -9.86 17.40
CA ARG A 260 -10.51 -9.57 16.09
C ARG A 260 -11.11 -8.16 15.94
N TYR A 261 -11.39 -7.49 17.07
CA TYR A 261 -11.86 -6.11 17.10
C TYR A 261 -10.74 -5.09 16.94
N ILE A 262 -9.47 -5.51 17.07
CA ILE A 262 -8.33 -4.66 16.82
C ILE A 262 -8.09 -4.62 15.32
N GLN A 263 -8.22 -3.42 14.76
CA GLN A 263 -7.89 -3.18 13.37
C GLN A 263 -6.39 -3.38 13.14
N ASN A 264 -6.03 -4.06 12.05
CA ASN A 264 -4.62 -4.23 11.68
C ASN A 264 -3.96 -2.88 11.33
N LEU A 265 -2.63 -2.83 11.42
CA LEU A 265 -1.89 -1.57 11.33
C LEU A 265 -2.07 -0.85 9.98
N VAL A 266 -2.00 -1.57 8.85
CA VAL A 266 -2.15 -0.95 7.53
C VAL A 266 -3.54 -0.35 7.34
N ASN A 267 -4.59 -1.04 7.79
CA ASN A 267 -5.95 -0.51 7.69
C ASN A 267 -6.18 0.64 8.68
N THR A 268 -5.54 0.61 9.85
CA THR A 268 -5.58 1.73 10.80
C THR A 268 -5.01 2.99 10.14
N ALA A 269 -3.82 2.90 9.52
CA ALA A 269 -3.20 4.03 8.83
C ALA A 269 -4.05 4.54 7.66
N ARG A 270 -4.63 3.62 6.88
CA ARG A 270 -5.50 3.96 5.75
C ARG A 270 -6.82 4.59 6.19
N PHE A 271 -7.43 4.11 7.27
CA PHE A 271 -8.72 4.65 7.74
C PHE A 271 -8.53 5.96 8.50
N ALA A 272 -7.36 6.18 9.09
CA ALA A 272 -6.94 7.48 9.59
C ALA A 272 -6.90 8.53 8.47
N VAL A 273 -6.55 8.15 7.24
CA VAL A 273 -6.62 9.04 6.07
C VAL A 273 -8.04 9.19 5.51
N GLY A 274 -8.82 8.11 5.54
CA GLY A 274 -10.22 8.10 5.10
C GLY A 274 -10.39 8.28 3.59
N GLY A 275 -11.62 8.57 3.15
CA GLY A 275 -11.95 8.78 1.74
C GLY A 275 -11.54 7.62 0.83
N LEU A 276 -10.70 7.90 -0.17
CA LEU A 276 -10.22 6.90 -1.13
C LEU A 276 -9.39 5.79 -0.47
N GLN A 277 -8.73 6.08 0.66
CA GLN A 277 -8.00 5.07 1.43
C GLN A 277 -8.91 4.09 2.18
N LEU A 278 -10.24 4.16 2.04
CA LEU A 278 -11.11 3.08 2.52
C LEU A 278 -11.22 1.90 1.53
N ASP A 279 -10.88 2.08 0.25
CA ASP A 279 -10.88 1.00 -0.76
C ASP A 279 -9.46 0.39 -0.91
N PRO A 280 -9.19 -0.83 -0.38
CA PRO A 280 -7.85 -1.41 -0.41
C PRO A 280 -7.35 -1.74 -1.80
N LEU A 281 -8.20 -1.97 -2.81
CA LEU A 281 -7.74 -2.35 -4.14
C LEU A 281 -7.16 -1.17 -4.90
N THR A 282 -7.88 -0.05 -4.85
CA THR A 282 -7.58 1.11 -5.68
C THR A 282 -6.99 2.27 -4.89
N ALA A 283 -6.64 2.03 -3.62
CA ALA A 283 -5.87 2.94 -2.78
C ALA A 283 -4.61 3.55 -3.43
N PRO A 284 -3.87 2.86 -4.32
CA PRO A 284 -2.71 3.46 -5.00
C PRO A 284 -3.02 4.69 -5.85
N ASN A 285 -4.30 4.96 -6.16
CA ASN A 285 -4.73 6.21 -6.80
C ASN A 285 -4.43 7.44 -5.93
N ASP A 286 -4.39 7.30 -4.59
CA ASP A 286 -3.97 8.38 -3.70
C ASP A 286 -2.46 8.26 -3.43
N PRO A 287 -1.64 9.27 -3.78
CA PRO A 287 -0.20 9.26 -3.57
C PRO A 287 0.27 8.95 -2.15
N ILE A 288 -0.55 9.15 -1.11
CA ILE A 288 -0.19 8.77 0.26
C ILE A 288 -0.02 7.25 0.45
N PHE A 289 -0.66 6.43 -0.40
CA PHE A 289 -0.54 4.97 -0.39
C PHE A 289 0.93 4.52 -0.42
N TRP A 290 1.74 5.16 -1.27
CA TRP A 290 3.15 4.81 -1.45
C TRP A 290 3.96 5.05 -0.17
N LEU A 291 3.62 6.10 0.59
CA LEU A 291 4.30 6.46 1.83
C LEU A 291 3.80 5.61 3.01
N ILE A 292 2.51 5.22 3.00
CA ILE A 292 1.96 4.22 3.94
C ILE A 292 2.71 2.90 3.76
N GLN A 293 2.74 2.36 2.53
CA GLN A 293 3.38 1.07 2.26
C GLN A 293 4.90 1.13 2.45
N SER A 294 5.55 2.26 2.16
CA SER A 294 6.98 2.44 2.49
C SER A 294 7.24 2.37 3.99
N ASN A 295 6.32 2.86 4.84
CA ASN A 295 6.47 2.70 6.28
C ASN A 295 6.16 1.26 6.74
N ILE A 296 5.20 0.57 6.10
CA ILE A 296 4.97 -0.85 6.36
C ILE A 296 6.22 -1.69 6.01
N ASP A 297 6.84 -1.41 4.87
CA ASP A 297 8.08 -2.06 4.47
C ASP A 297 9.24 -1.76 5.43
N ARG A 298 9.34 -0.51 5.91
CA ARG A 298 10.26 -0.13 7.00
C ARG A 298 10.03 -0.98 8.24
N LEU A 299 8.79 -1.07 8.72
CA LEU A 299 8.45 -1.83 9.92
C LEU A 299 8.76 -3.32 9.75
N PHE A 300 8.54 -3.88 8.55
CA PHE A 300 8.98 -5.23 8.23
C PHE A 300 10.51 -5.37 8.31
N SER A 301 11.28 -4.44 7.72
CA SER A 301 12.74 -4.43 7.84
C SER A 301 13.22 -4.28 9.29
N VAL A 302 12.54 -3.47 10.12
CA VAL A 302 12.84 -3.33 11.56
C VAL A 302 12.60 -4.64 12.28
N TRP A 303 11.47 -5.31 12.04
CA TRP A 303 11.15 -6.61 12.64
C TRP A 303 12.19 -7.67 12.22
N GLN A 304 12.57 -7.74 10.95
CA GLN A 304 13.63 -8.63 10.48
C GLN A 304 14.97 -8.30 11.15
N GLY A 305 15.29 -7.02 11.32
CA GLY A 305 16.52 -6.53 11.94
C GLY A 305 16.69 -6.89 13.43
N GLN A 306 15.62 -7.26 14.13
CA GLN A 306 15.72 -7.72 15.52
C GLN A 306 16.39 -9.11 15.63
N ASP A 307 16.31 -9.95 14.60
CA ASP A 307 16.98 -11.25 14.51
C ASP A 307 17.12 -11.67 13.04
N LEU A 308 18.14 -11.13 12.37
CA LEU A 308 18.31 -11.30 10.91
C LEU A 308 18.44 -12.77 10.50
N GLU A 309 19.19 -13.57 11.26
CA GLU A 309 19.43 -14.99 10.96
C GLU A 309 18.13 -15.78 11.01
N ALA A 310 17.30 -15.54 12.04
CA ALA A 310 16.06 -16.26 12.19
C ALA A 310 14.94 -15.72 11.30
N ARG A 311 14.90 -14.42 10.98
CA ARG A 311 13.69 -13.75 10.44
C ARG A 311 13.74 -13.37 8.98
N VAL A 312 14.91 -13.13 8.39
CA VAL A 312 14.99 -12.70 6.98
C VAL A 312 14.34 -13.71 6.05
N ASN A 313 14.52 -15.00 6.33
CA ASN A 313 13.99 -16.09 5.51
C ASN A 313 12.68 -16.69 6.04
N GLN A 314 12.02 -16.05 7.03
CA GLN A 314 10.72 -16.54 7.49
C GLN A 314 9.63 -16.19 6.50
N THR A 315 8.75 -17.15 6.27
CA THR A 315 7.49 -17.01 5.56
C THR A 315 6.38 -17.66 6.36
N ALA A 316 5.16 -17.17 6.19
CA ALA A 316 3.96 -17.80 6.70
C ALA A 316 2.75 -17.32 5.89
N GLY A 317 1.55 -17.79 6.25
CA GLY A 317 0.33 -17.42 5.52
C GLY A 317 0.25 -18.08 4.15
N LYS A 318 -0.97 -18.13 3.60
CA LYS A 318 -1.26 -18.75 2.32
C LYS A 318 -1.28 -17.72 1.19
N HIS A 319 -1.38 -18.23 -0.03
CA HIS A 319 -1.56 -17.46 -1.27
C HIS A 319 -2.97 -16.89 -1.46
N ASN A 320 -3.82 -16.92 -0.43
CA ASN A 320 -5.17 -16.37 -0.49
C ASN A 320 -5.45 -15.42 0.67
N PRO A 321 -6.36 -14.44 0.47
CA PRO A 321 -6.80 -13.55 1.53
C PRO A 321 -7.36 -14.31 2.75
N TRP A 322 -6.85 -13.98 3.94
CA TRP A 322 -7.26 -14.55 5.25
C TRP A 322 -7.14 -16.06 5.41
N ASN A 323 -6.31 -16.75 4.61
CA ASN A 323 -6.13 -18.20 4.72
C ASN A 323 -7.43 -19.03 4.51
N ARG A 324 -8.49 -18.44 3.91
CA ARG A 324 -9.88 -18.94 4.02
C ARG A 324 -10.29 -20.03 3.05
N GLU A 325 -9.55 -20.29 1.97
CA GLU A 325 -9.98 -21.27 0.96
C GLU A 325 -9.04 -22.48 0.88
N SER A 326 -9.62 -23.68 0.93
CA SER A 326 -8.91 -24.97 1.07
C SER A 326 -8.97 -25.86 -0.18
N GLU A 327 -9.61 -25.44 -1.26
CA GLU A 327 -9.98 -26.34 -2.37
C GLU A 327 -9.08 -26.27 -3.62
N HIS A 328 -8.05 -25.42 -3.64
CA HIS A 328 -7.05 -25.40 -4.73
C HIS A 328 -5.66 -25.87 -4.25
N PRO A 329 -4.89 -26.60 -5.11
CA PRO A 329 -3.60 -27.20 -4.73
C PRO A 329 -2.49 -26.18 -4.40
N TYR A 330 -2.61 -24.91 -4.81
CA TYR A 330 -1.69 -23.81 -4.44
C TYR A 330 -2.10 -23.05 -3.16
N HIS A 331 -3.25 -23.41 -2.56
CA HIS A 331 -3.91 -22.63 -1.50
C HIS A 331 -3.89 -23.31 -0.12
N GLY A 332 -3.24 -24.49 -0.02
CA GLY A 332 -3.11 -25.24 1.24
C GLY A 332 -1.81 -24.95 1.99
N ASP A 333 -0.71 -24.74 1.27
CA ASP A 333 0.62 -24.63 1.84
C ASP A 333 1.00 -23.17 2.16
N PRO A 334 1.81 -22.94 3.22
CA PRO A 334 2.42 -21.65 3.46
C PRO A 334 3.27 -21.20 2.28
N VAL A 335 3.30 -19.89 2.05
CA VAL A 335 4.22 -19.21 1.14
C VAL A 335 5.66 -19.67 1.41
N ARG A 336 6.43 -19.90 0.35
CA ARG A 336 7.85 -20.29 0.39
C ARG A 336 8.70 -19.31 -0.40
N LEU A 337 9.95 -19.18 0.00
CA LEU A 337 10.89 -18.27 -0.67
C LEU A 337 11.21 -18.69 -2.11
N ASP A 338 11.21 -19.98 -2.39
CA ASP A 338 11.58 -20.54 -3.70
C ASP A 338 10.43 -20.55 -4.71
N GLU A 339 9.25 -20.08 -4.32
CA GLU A 339 8.10 -20.05 -5.21
C GLU A 339 7.99 -18.73 -5.97
N ASP A 340 7.12 -18.78 -6.99
CA ASP A 340 6.87 -17.70 -7.92
C ASP A 340 5.96 -16.63 -7.32
N LEU A 341 6.48 -15.41 -7.22
CA LEU A 341 5.75 -14.19 -6.91
C LEU A 341 5.45 -13.47 -8.23
N THR A 342 4.18 -13.14 -8.49
CA THR A 342 3.75 -12.46 -9.72
C THR A 342 3.32 -11.02 -9.45
N ILE A 343 3.82 -10.08 -10.25
CA ILE A 343 3.40 -8.66 -10.26
C ILE A 343 2.74 -8.25 -11.59
N GLY A 344 2.78 -9.12 -12.59
CA GLY A 344 2.18 -8.85 -13.89
C GLY A 344 2.95 -7.82 -14.72
N PRO A 345 2.27 -7.07 -15.61
CA PRO A 345 2.90 -6.37 -16.73
C PRO A 345 3.72 -5.13 -16.36
N ILE A 346 3.73 -4.69 -15.10
CA ILE A 346 4.57 -3.57 -14.66
C ILE A 346 6.05 -3.96 -14.45
N ASP A 347 6.37 -5.26 -14.43
CA ASP A 347 7.74 -5.77 -14.56
C ASP A 347 7.83 -6.63 -15.83
N GLN A 348 8.84 -6.38 -16.67
CA GLN A 348 9.06 -7.17 -17.89
C GLN A 348 9.31 -8.66 -17.61
N ILE A 349 9.77 -9.00 -16.41
CA ILE A 349 9.99 -10.40 -16.00
C ILE A 349 8.69 -11.08 -15.56
N TRP A 350 7.64 -10.31 -15.24
CA TRP A 350 6.31 -10.75 -14.75
C TRP A 350 6.29 -11.46 -13.40
N THR A 351 7.21 -12.42 -13.22
CA THR A 351 7.29 -13.34 -12.10
C THR A 351 8.73 -13.47 -11.63
N ARG A 352 8.95 -13.41 -10.31
CA ARG A 352 10.26 -13.55 -9.65
C ARG A 352 10.15 -14.46 -8.45
N SER A 353 11.28 -14.86 -7.87
CA SER A 353 11.26 -15.65 -6.64
C SER A 353 10.82 -14.79 -5.46
N THR A 354 9.93 -15.29 -4.60
CA THR A 354 9.53 -14.59 -3.36
C THR A 354 10.76 -14.18 -2.53
N GLY A 355 11.78 -15.03 -2.49
CA GLY A 355 13.04 -14.79 -1.79
C GLY A 355 13.86 -13.60 -2.29
N ASP A 356 13.67 -13.15 -3.54
CA ASP A 356 14.35 -11.97 -4.08
C ASP A 356 13.97 -10.68 -3.32
N PHE A 357 12.87 -10.71 -2.56
CA PHE A 357 12.33 -9.58 -1.81
C PHE A 357 12.37 -9.81 -0.29
N SER A 358 13.07 -10.84 0.19
CA SER A 358 13.16 -11.11 1.63
C SER A 358 14.10 -10.14 2.35
N SER A 359 15.09 -9.56 1.68
CA SER A 359 16.00 -8.57 2.26
C SER A 359 16.08 -7.32 1.36
N THR A 360 16.25 -6.15 1.97
CA THR A 360 16.42 -4.87 1.26
C THR A 360 17.87 -4.61 0.83
N ILE A 361 18.81 -5.43 1.33
CA ILE A 361 20.26 -5.27 1.14
C ILE A 361 20.95 -6.56 0.70
N ASP A 362 20.34 -7.73 0.93
CA ASP A 362 20.87 -9.02 0.52
C ASP A 362 20.11 -9.51 -0.71
N GLY A 363 20.78 -9.54 -1.86
CA GLY A 363 20.19 -10.01 -3.11
C GLY A 363 20.59 -9.15 -4.29
N PRO A 364 20.28 -9.58 -5.52
CA PRO A 364 20.73 -8.90 -6.73
C PRO A 364 19.91 -7.65 -7.09
N LEU A 365 18.69 -7.50 -6.55
CA LEU A 365 17.72 -6.49 -7.00
C LEU A 365 17.67 -5.24 -6.10
N LEU A 366 17.62 -5.45 -4.79
CA LEU A 366 17.39 -4.36 -3.83
C LEU A 366 18.70 -3.89 -3.21
N CYS A 367 18.81 -2.58 -3.00
CA CYS A 367 19.91 -2.00 -2.25
C CYS A 367 19.49 -0.68 -1.59
N TYR A 368 18.75 -0.80 -0.47
CA TYR A 368 18.33 0.34 0.32
C TYR A 368 18.15 -0.03 1.79
N TYR A 369 18.13 0.99 2.65
CA TYR A 369 17.75 0.87 4.05
C TYR A 369 16.95 2.10 4.49
N TYR A 370 16.34 2.00 5.66
CA TYR A 370 15.55 3.08 6.26
C TYR A 370 16.38 3.81 7.32
N ASP A 371 16.37 5.14 7.26
CA ASP A 371 16.90 6.00 8.31
C ASP A 371 15.87 6.08 9.44
N SER A 372 16.20 5.52 10.61
CA SER A 372 15.33 5.52 11.79
C SER A 372 15.76 6.54 12.85
N HIS A 373 16.73 7.40 12.55
CA HIS A 373 17.32 8.37 13.49
C HIS A 373 16.87 9.81 13.30
#